data_AF-A0A453E294-F1
#
_entry.id   AF-A0A453E294-F1
#
_cell.length_a   1.000
_cell.length_b   1.000
_cell.length_c   1.000
_cell.angle_alpha   90.00
_cell.angle_beta   90.00
_cell.angle_gamma   90.00
#
_symmetry.space_group_name_H-M   'P 1'
#
loop_
_entity.id
_entity.type
_entity.pdbx_description
1 polymer ?
#
loop_
_entity_poly.entity_id
_entity_poly.type
_entity_poly.pdbx_seq_one_letter_code
_entity_poly.pdbx_strand_id
1 'polypeptide(L)'
;LSTIVMSVAALLLTLGPTHAQGTCDIFRGKWVPDSSGPLYTSSSCPLIIRAENCQANGRPDKGYENWRWKPEQCALPRFDARKFLKMMRGKTLAFAGDSIAQNQMDSLLCILSQVT
;
A
#
# COMPACT_ATOMS: atom_id res chain seq x y z
N LEU A 1 -1.88 -13.65 -16.57
CA LEU A 1 -1.78 -13.73 -15.08
C LEU A 1 -0.33 -13.61 -14.58
N SER A 2 0.68 -14.11 -15.31
CA SER A 2 2.11 -13.93 -14.95
C SER A 2 2.73 -12.56 -15.27
N THR A 3 2.06 -11.72 -16.07
CA THR A 3 2.63 -10.45 -16.57
C THR A 3 2.28 -9.21 -15.75
N ILE A 4 1.17 -9.23 -14.99
CA ILE A 4 0.70 -8.04 -14.25
C ILE A 4 1.47 -7.87 -12.93
N VAL A 5 1.76 -8.98 -12.24
CA VAL A 5 2.64 -9.01 -11.06
C VAL A 5 4.05 -8.52 -11.42
N MET A 6 4.53 -8.84 -12.63
CA MET A 6 5.83 -8.39 -13.13
C MET A 6 5.92 -6.86 -13.27
N SER A 7 4.83 -6.17 -13.61
CA SER A 7 4.83 -4.71 -13.81
C SER A 7 4.93 -3.92 -12.50
N VAL A 8 4.25 -4.37 -11.43
CA VAL A 8 4.33 -3.72 -10.11
C VAL A 8 5.67 -4.02 -9.43
N ALA A 9 6.15 -5.26 -9.54
CA ALA A 9 7.49 -5.62 -9.07
C ALA A 9 8.60 -4.86 -9.84
N ALA A 10 8.47 -4.71 -11.17
CA ALA A 10 9.41 -3.92 -11.97
C ALA A 10 9.40 -2.42 -11.60
N LEU A 11 8.25 -1.86 -11.22
CA LEU A 11 8.17 -0.49 -10.73
C LEU A 11 8.88 -0.34 -9.37
N LEU A 12 8.80 -1.34 -8.50
CA LEU A 12 9.54 -1.37 -7.22
C LEU A 12 11.05 -1.58 -7.43
N LEU A 13 11.45 -2.37 -8.43
CA LEU A 13 12.85 -2.67 -8.77
C LEU A 13 13.57 -1.49 -9.47
N THR A 14 12.85 -0.55 -10.09
CA THR A 14 13.45 0.61 -10.78
C THR A 14 13.65 1.84 -9.89
N LEU A 15 13.25 1.79 -8.61
CA LEU A 15 13.21 2.95 -7.71
C LEU A 15 14.19 2.89 -6.51
N GLY A 16 15.09 1.93 -6.47
CA GLY A 16 16.11 1.82 -5.41
C GLY A 16 17.54 1.95 -5.96
N PRO A 17 18.49 2.55 -5.21
CA PRO A 17 19.90 2.39 -5.52
C PRO A 17 20.25 0.91 -5.40
N THR A 18 20.98 0.36 -6.37
CA THR A 18 21.61 -0.96 -6.30
C THR A 18 22.67 -0.95 -5.20
N HIS A 19 22.26 -1.16 -3.96
CA HIS A 19 23.17 -1.66 -2.92
C HIS A 19 23.28 -3.17 -3.11
N ALA A 20 24.42 -3.61 -3.63
CA ALA A 20 24.84 -5.00 -3.51
C ALA A 20 25.14 -5.29 -2.03
N GLN A 21 24.11 -5.61 -1.25
CA GLN A 21 24.22 -6.07 0.13
C GLN A 21 23.00 -6.95 0.42
N GLY A 22 23.12 -8.26 0.15
CA GLY A 22 22.10 -9.29 0.43
C GLY A 22 20.68 -8.96 -0.05
N THR A 23 20.22 -9.61 -1.12
CA THR A 23 18.85 -9.43 -1.65
C THR A 23 17.81 -9.35 -0.53
N CYS A 24 17.27 -8.15 -0.23
CA CYS A 24 16.19 -8.04 0.76
C CYS A 24 14.92 -8.64 0.15
N ASP A 25 14.54 -9.82 0.63
CA ASP A 25 13.25 -10.40 0.29
C ASP A 25 12.15 -9.68 1.08
N ILE A 26 11.48 -8.73 0.41
CA ILE A 26 10.39 -7.95 1.00
C ILE A 26 9.13 -8.79 1.30
N PHE A 27 9.04 -10.01 0.77
CA PHE A 27 7.91 -10.92 0.98
C PHE A 27 8.12 -11.85 2.18
N ARG A 28 9.34 -11.87 2.74
CA ARG A 28 9.67 -12.67 3.94
C ARG A 28 9.82 -11.77 5.16
N GLY A 29 8.97 -11.98 6.16
CA GLY A 29 8.80 -11.06 7.26
C GLY A 29 7.72 -11.49 8.24
N LYS A 30 7.30 -10.54 9.06
CA LYS A 30 6.20 -10.73 10.01
C LYS A 30 5.40 -9.46 10.19
N TRP A 31 4.13 -9.63 10.56
CA TRP A 31 3.29 -8.53 11.03
C TRP A 31 3.73 -8.09 12.41
N VAL A 32 3.90 -6.79 12.60
CA VAL A 32 4.22 -6.17 13.90
C VAL A 32 3.22 -5.06 14.19
N PRO A 33 2.86 -4.82 15.47
CA PRO A 33 2.06 -3.66 15.84
C PRO A 33 2.74 -2.35 15.43
N ASP A 34 1.96 -1.39 14.94
CA ASP A 34 2.41 -0.06 14.54
C ASP A 34 1.58 1.01 15.23
N SER A 35 2.18 1.70 16.20
CA SER A 35 1.55 2.77 16.97
C SER A 35 1.35 4.05 16.16
N SER A 36 1.93 4.16 14.96
CA SER A 36 1.67 5.30 14.07
C SER A 36 0.32 5.23 13.35
N GLY A 37 -0.38 4.10 13.47
CA GLY A 37 -1.73 3.90 12.93
C GLY A 37 -1.76 3.65 11.42
N PRO A 38 -2.97 3.54 10.83
CA PRO A 38 -3.14 3.31 9.40
C PRO A 38 -2.77 4.56 8.58
N LEU A 39 -2.55 4.38 7.27
CA LEU A 39 -2.26 5.48 6.35
C LEU A 39 -3.50 6.33 6.03
N TYR A 40 -4.69 5.77 6.23
CA TYR A 40 -5.99 6.42 6.11
C TYR A 40 -6.98 5.71 7.03
N THR A 41 -8.08 6.35 7.36
CA THR A 41 -9.17 5.74 8.13
C THR A 41 -10.46 5.74 7.32
N SER A 42 -11.46 5.00 7.79
CA SER A 42 -12.82 5.02 7.22
C SER A 42 -13.45 6.41 7.15
N SER A 43 -12.99 7.36 7.97
CA SER A 43 -13.48 8.74 7.97
C SER A 43 -12.60 9.71 7.19
N SER A 44 -11.33 9.36 6.93
CA SER A 44 -10.39 10.22 6.20
C SER A 44 -10.32 9.93 4.70
N CYS A 45 -10.82 8.78 4.25
CA CYS A 45 -10.90 8.46 2.83
C CYS A 45 -12.32 8.72 2.28
N PRO A 46 -12.51 9.68 1.36
CA PRO A 46 -13.82 9.92 0.73
C PRO A 46 -14.18 8.89 -0.33
N LEU A 47 -13.23 8.05 -0.75
CA LEU A 47 -13.38 7.07 -1.83
C LEU A 47 -13.75 5.67 -1.32
N ILE A 48 -13.70 5.43 -0.01
CA ILE A 48 -13.99 4.11 0.55
C ILE A 48 -15.46 3.77 0.30
N ILE A 49 -15.71 2.71 -0.45
CA ILE A 49 -17.08 2.28 -0.72
C ILE A 49 -17.66 1.53 0.47
N ARG A 50 -18.99 1.51 0.58
CA ARG A 50 -19.68 0.86 1.70
C ARG A 50 -19.27 -0.60 1.89
N ALA A 51 -19.05 -1.34 0.80
CA ALA A 51 -18.64 -2.75 0.87
C ALA A 51 -17.28 -2.95 1.58
N GLU A 52 -16.41 -1.94 1.57
CA GLU A 52 -15.06 -1.98 2.14
C GLU A 52 -14.96 -1.31 3.52
N ASN A 53 -15.97 -0.50 3.88
CA ASN A 53 -15.96 0.26 5.13
C ASN A 53 -16.43 -0.59 6.32
N CYS A 54 -15.52 -1.40 6.88
CA CYS A 54 -15.83 -2.30 8.01
C CYS A 54 -16.45 -1.56 9.21
N GLN A 55 -15.94 -0.37 9.55
CA GLN A 55 -16.45 0.43 10.67
C GLN A 55 -17.89 0.89 10.42
N ALA A 56 -18.19 1.41 9.23
CA ALA A 56 -19.56 1.78 8.85
C ALA A 56 -20.49 0.57 8.78
N ASN A 57 -19.95 -0.63 8.52
CA ASN A 57 -20.69 -1.89 8.53
C ASN A 57 -20.80 -2.53 9.93
N GLY A 58 -20.48 -1.79 10.99
CA GLY A 58 -20.74 -2.19 12.37
C GLY A 58 -19.64 -3.01 13.03
N ARG A 59 -18.44 -3.11 12.44
CA ARG A 59 -17.29 -3.73 13.11
C ARG A 59 -16.87 -2.88 14.32
N PRO A 60 -16.88 -3.42 15.56
CA PRO A 60 -16.65 -2.63 16.76
C PRO A 60 -15.17 -2.42 17.10
N ASP A 61 -14.28 -3.33 16.67
CA ASP A 61 -12.85 -3.25 16.94
C ASP A 61 -12.09 -2.46 15.86
N LYS A 62 -10.97 -1.82 16.23
CA LYS A 62 -10.04 -1.12 15.30
C LYS A 62 -8.60 -1.66 15.35
N GLY A 63 -8.35 -2.70 16.14
CA GLY A 63 -7.00 -3.24 16.34
C GLY A 63 -6.35 -3.74 15.04
N TYR A 64 -7.15 -4.17 14.06
CA TYR A 64 -6.67 -4.65 12.76
C TYR A 64 -6.00 -3.56 11.91
N GLU A 65 -6.28 -2.27 12.16
CA GLU A 65 -5.73 -1.15 11.38
C GLU A 65 -4.30 -0.78 11.80
N ASN A 66 -3.83 -1.29 12.95
CA ASN A 66 -2.57 -0.89 13.58
C ASN A 66 -1.47 -1.95 13.40
N TRP A 67 -1.44 -2.61 12.24
CA TRP A 67 -0.43 -3.60 11.88
C TRP A 67 0.39 -3.15 10.69
N ARG A 68 1.70 -3.42 10.74
CA ARG A 68 2.63 -3.17 9.64
C ARG A 68 3.43 -4.43 9.32
N TRP A 69 3.61 -4.68 8.02
CA TRP A 69 4.51 -5.70 7.54
C TRP A 69 5.98 -5.28 7.73
N LYS A 70 6.79 -6.10 8.41
CA LYS A 70 8.22 -5.87 8.62
C LYS A 70 9.02 -7.01 7.99
N PRO A 71 9.76 -6.76 6.87
CA PRO A 71 10.69 -7.74 6.32
C PRO A 71 11.79 -8.10 7.31
N GLU A 72 12.35 -9.31 7.20
CA GLU A 72 13.41 -9.78 8.11
C GLU A 72 14.74 -9.07 7.86
N GLN A 73 15.03 -8.74 6.60
CA GLN A 73 16.36 -8.33 6.14
C GLN A 73 16.49 -6.83 5.91
N CYS A 74 15.38 -6.08 5.88
CA CYS A 74 15.40 -4.64 5.69
C CYS A 74 14.19 -3.94 6.30
N ALA A 75 14.26 -2.62 6.39
CA ALA A 75 13.15 -1.78 6.82
C ALA A 75 12.45 -1.16 5.61
N LEU A 76 11.13 -1.33 5.52
CA LEU A 76 10.32 -0.61 4.54
C LEU A 76 10.04 0.81 5.06
N PRO A 77 10.31 1.86 4.26
CA PRO A 77 9.89 3.20 4.64
C PRO A 77 8.37 3.28 4.68
N ARG A 78 7.83 4.15 5.56
CA ARG A 78 6.40 4.47 5.53
C ARG A 78 6.07 5.12 4.19
N PHE A 79 4.91 4.80 3.64
CA PHE A 79 4.50 5.32 2.34
C PHE A 79 4.38 6.85 2.38
N ASP A 80 5.02 7.52 1.41
CA ASP A 80 4.96 8.96 1.22
C ASP A 80 4.16 9.27 -0.05
N ALA A 81 2.92 9.71 0.14
CA ALA A 81 2.00 10.01 -0.95
C ALA A 81 2.47 11.18 -1.82
N ARG A 82 3.11 12.22 -1.26
CA ARG A 82 3.65 13.34 -2.07
C ARG A 82 4.78 12.87 -2.95
N LYS A 83 5.69 12.06 -2.39
CA LYS A 83 6.81 11.48 -3.16
C LYS A 83 6.30 10.60 -4.29
N PHE A 84 5.29 9.75 -4.02
CA PHE A 84 4.66 8.92 -5.04
C PHE A 84 4.04 9.75 -6.16
N LEU A 85 3.21 10.75 -5.84
CA LEU A 85 2.58 11.63 -6.84
C LEU A 85 3.62 12.38 -7.68
N LYS A 86 4.69 12.89 -7.05
CA LYS A 86 5.79 13.56 -7.76
C LYS A 86 6.46 12.62 -8.77
N MET A 87 6.67 11.37 -8.39
CA MET A 87 7.29 10.34 -9.23
C MET A 87 6.37 9.87 -10.37
N MET A 88 5.06 9.85 -10.12
CA MET A 88 4.03 9.44 -11.08
C MET A 88 3.56 10.58 -11.99
N ARG A 89 4.13 11.79 -11.89
CA ARG A 89 3.72 12.93 -12.71
C ARG A 89 3.90 12.62 -14.20
N GLY A 90 2.81 12.77 -14.98
CA GLY A 90 2.80 12.49 -16.41
C GLY A 90 2.81 10.99 -16.76
N LYS A 91 2.58 10.11 -15.78
CA LYS A 91 2.48 8.65 -15.97
C LYS A 91 1.07 8.19 -15.61
N THR A 92 0.62 7.13 -16.29
CA THR A 92 -0.64 6.45 -15.98
C THR A 92 -0.33 5.12 -15.31
N LEU A 93 -0.95 4.86 -14.16
CA LEU A 93 -0.95 3.55 -13.49
C LEU A 93 -2.34 2.93 -13.66
N ALA A 94 -2.37 1.66 -14.06
CA ALA A 94 -3.60 0.89 -14.19
C ALA A 94 -3.49 -0.41 -13.38
N PHE A 95 -4.56 -0.74 -12.66
CA PHE A 95 -4.73 -2.02 -12.00
C PHE A 95 -5.56 -2.92 -12.90
N ALA A 96 -5.08 -4.13 -13.18
CA ALA A 96 -5.76 -5.10 -14.02
C ALA A 96 -5.85 -6.44 -13.27
N GLY A 97 -7.06 -6.90 -13.01
CA GLY A 97 -7.30 -8.12 -12.26
C GLY A 97 -8.76 -8.28 -11.88
N ASP A 98 -9.00 -9.08 -10.85
CA ASP A 98 -10.32 -9.29 -10.27
C ASP A 98 -10.64 -8.24 -9.19
N SER A 99 -11.62 -8.54 -8.33
CA SER A 99 -11.99 -7.68 -7.21
C SER A 99 -10.84 -7.38 -6.25
N ILE A 100 -9.81 -8.23 -6.15
CA ILE A 100 -8.65 -7.94 -5.29
C ILE A 100 -7.81 -6.81 -5.88
N ALA A 101 -7.67 -6.74 -7.22
CA ALA A 101 -6.97 -5.64 -7.88
C ALA A 101 -7.73 -4.32 -7.70
N GLN A 102 -9.06 -4.36 -7.73
CA GLN A 102 -9.90 -3.20 -7.42
C GLN A 102 -9.66 -2.72 -5.97
N ASN A 103 -9.70 -3.62 -4.98
CA ASN A 103 -9.45 -3.26 -3.58
C ASN A 103 -8.05 -2.63 -3.38
N GLN A 104 -7.03 -3.10 -4.12
CA GLN A 104 -5.69 -2.50 -4.09
C GLN A 104 -5.66 -1.10 -4.69
N MET A 105 -6.37 -0.88 -5.79
CA MET A 105 -6.53 0.44 -6.40
C MET A 105 -7.21 1.41 -5.43
N ASP A 106 -8.33 1.01 -4.84
CA ASP A 106 -9.11 1.86 -3.94
C ASP A 106 -8.31 2.21 -2.67
N SER A 107 -7.57 1.25 -2.12
CA SER A 107 -6.64 1.51 -1.02
C SER A 107 -5.54 2.52 -1.37
N LEU A 108 -4.93 2.40 -2.56
CA LEU A 108 -3.94 3.38 -3.02
C LEU A 108 -4.56 4.77 -3.17
N LEU A 109 -5.73 4.87 -3.79
CA LEU A 109 -6.42 6.15 -3.95
C LEU A 109 -6.76 6.81 -2.61
N CYS A 110 -7.18 6.03 -1.62
CA CYS A 110 -7.37 6.51 -0.25
C CYS A 110 -6.09 7.11 0.33
N ILE A 111 -4.95 6.43 0.21
CA ILE A 111 -3.65 6.94 0.69
C ILE A 111 -3.25 8.24 -0.03
N LEU A 112 -3.45 8.31 -1.36
CA LEU A 112 -3.10 9.49 -2.15
C LEU A 112 -4.01 10.69 -1.86
N SER A 113 -5.29 10.46 -1.56
CA SER A 113 -6.23 11.52 -1.17
C SER A 113 -5.84 12.24 0.12
N GLN A 114 -4.96 11.68 0.95
CA GLN A 114 -4.53 12.32 2.20
C GLN A 114 -3.63 13.55 2.00
N VAL A 115 -3.09 13.74 0.79
CA VAL A 115 -2.19 14.86 0.44
C VAL A 115 -2.65 15.64 -0.79
N THR A 116 -3.84 15.30 -1.31
CA THR A 116 -4.45 15.92 -2.48
C THR A 116 -5.46 16.97 -2.04
#